data_AF-A0A5M5VHP5-F1
#
_entry.id   AF-A0A5M5VHP5-F1
#
_cell.length_a   1.000
_cell.length_b   1.000
_cell.length_c   1.000
_cell.angle_alpha   90.00
_cell.angle_beta   90.00
_cell.angle_gamma   90.00
#
_symmetry.space_group_name_H-M   'P 1'
#
loop_
_entity.id
_entity.type
_entity.pdbx_description
1 polymer ?
#
loop_
_entity_poly.entity_id
_entity_poly.type
_entity_poly.pdbx_seq_one_letter_code
_entity_poly.pdbx_strand_id
1 'polypeptide(L)'
;MTLYRKNKLNLKECAGWLIVCGIFMERYYEMVILFLALLVINQLQKKLNFSRNILFFLLILGIYSFSCITLSNYAYNKFIQQFFLLTYFVMCYAVIFRYFRGDIPALFAKYLCIAHVVAYLGIIQFAVYYICGIDIFCWVYGRASVEVLPGILRVSSIIDEPSYLSTILTPAFAYYLFTGLFPLNKRKLIVILAIFLTFSTITFVVVGILLFYKYVYLRNKYACYSIFIILLLLFLLGGNFKRLEQSGEETAFSAIVMKLQDTYEGFIAMDPDVFETLNMSSYATMVNVWVALNAPNRIMGTGLGTHELNYYREYKSDYIFYGLNAQDGYSLLNRLYSEFGVLGLILCLWVIYRNYNLNNIINISVFFLILTLLIRGGHYVRYGFIFWAFLYYYSGSFIYSSKK
;
A
#
# COMPACT_ATOMS: atom_id res chain seq x y z
N MET A 1 24.11 -43.01 -24.67
CA MET A 1 24.12 -41.71 -25.38
C MET A 1 22.83 -41.00 -25.02
N THR A 2 22.82 -40.35 -23.86
CA THR A 2 21.61 -39.87 -23.17
C THR A 2 21.95 -38.53 -22.56
N LEU A 3 21.72 -37.45 -23.30
CA LEU A 3 21.83 -36.08 -22.80
C LEU A 3 21.22 -35.14 -23.84
N TYR A 4 19.90 -34.91 -23.76
CA TYR A 4 19.26 -33.68 -24.25
C TYR A 4 17.82 -33.60 -23.69
N ARG A 5 17.69 -33.50 -22.36
CA ARG A 5 16.47 -32.92 -21.78
C ARG A 5 16.59 -31.41 -21.92
N LYS A 6 16.06 -30.88 -23.02
CA LYS A 6 15.83 -29.44 -23.22
C LYS A 6 15.09 -28.91 -21.99
N ASN A 7 15.68 -27.97 -21.26
CA ASN A 7 15.01 -27.15 -20.25
C ASN A 7 13.85 -26.41 -20.92
N LYS A 8 12.67 -27.04 -20.96
CA LYS A 8 11.46 -26.42 -21.49
C LYS A 8 11.04 -25.38 -20.45
N LEU A 9 11.15 -24.09 -20.79
CA LEU A 9 10.75 -22.98 -19.94
C LEU A 9 9.35 -23.26 -19.35
N ASN A 10 9.23 -23.30 -18.02
CA ASN A 10 7.94 -23.49 -17.38
C ASN A 10 7.15 -22.18 -17.47
N LEU A 11 6.33 -22.06 -18.52
CA LEU A 11 5.56 -20.85 -18.81
C LEU A 11 4.62 -20.43 -17.67
N LYS A 12 4.09 -21.40 -16.89
CA LYS A 12 3.27 -21.09 -15.71
C LYS A 12 4.09 -20.38 -14.64
N GLU A 13 5.30 -20.86 -14.38
CA GLU A 13 6.24 -20.20 -13.45
C GLU A 13 6.64 -18.83 -13.96
N CYS A 14 6.92 -18.70 -15.26
CA CYS A 14 7.22 -17.42 -15.91
C CYS A 14 6.09 -16.39 -15.72
N ALA A 15 4.84 -16.77 -15.98
CA ALA A 15 3.68 -15.91 -15.72
C ALA A 15 3.61 -15.48 -14.25
N GLY A 16 3.81 -16.42 -13.31
CA GLY A 16 3.82 -16.12 -11.88
C GLY A 16 4.90 -15.10 -11.49
N TRP A 17 6.12 -15.22 -12.04
CA TRP A 17 7.19 -14.26 -11.81
C TRP A 17 6.90 -12.90 -12.44
N LEU A 18 6.39 -12.86 -13.67
CA LEU A 18 6.00 -11.61 -14.33
C LEU A 18 5.01 -10.83 -13.47
N ILE A 19 3.92 -11.47 -13.06
CA ILE A 19 2.86 -10.82 -12.27
C ILE A 19 3.41 -10.24 -10.97
N VAL A 20 4.22 -11.02 -10.25
CA VAL A 20 4.80 -10.57 -8.98
C VAL A 20 5.86 -9.49 -9.18
N CYS A 21 6.68 -9.55 -10.23
CA CYS A 21 7.61 -8.45 -10.53
C CYS A 21 6.86 -7.18 -10.89
N GLY A 22 5.72 -7.30 -11.58
CA GLY A 22 4.88 -6.18 -12.00
C GLY A 22 4.42 -5.31 -10.84
N ILE A 23 4.02 -5.90 -9.70
CA ILE A 23 3.51 -5.13 -8.55
C ILE A 23 4.57 -4.25 -7.87
N PHE A 24 5.86 -4.52 -8.07
CA PHE A 24 6.97 -3.69 -7.57
C PHE A 24 7.36 -2.57 -8.54
N MET A 25 6.74 -2.52 -9.71
CA MET A 25 6.96 -1.48 -10.72
C MET A 25 5.86 -0.44 -10.66
N GLU A 26 6.08 0.70 -11.33
CA GLU A 26 5.04 1.73 -11.46
C GLU A 26 3.85 1.25 -12.31
N ARG A 27 2.69 1.92 -12.17
CA ARG A 27 1.41 1.51 -12.78
C ARG A 27 1.48 1.22 -14.28
N TYR A 28 2.26 1.98 -15.05
CA TYR A 28 2.36 1.80 -16.50
C TYR A 28 3.18 0.56 -16.87
N TYR A 29 4.26 0.29 -16.14
CA TYR A 29 5.04 -0.93 -16.31
C TYR A 29 4.25 -2.16 -15.85
N GLU A 30 3.52 -2.06 -14.73
CA GLU A 30 2.62 -3.13 -14.27
C GLU A 30 1.59 -3.47 -15.35
N MET A 31 1.00 -2.47 -16.02
CA MET A 31 0.06 -2.68 -17.13
C MET A 31 0.67 -3.51 -18.26
N VAL A 32 1.87 -3.16 -18.73
CA VAL A 32 2.57 -3.90 -19.80
C VAL A 32 2.89 -5.33 -19.36
N ILE A 33 3.35 -5.50 -18.12
CA ILE A 33 3.70 -6.81 -17.56
C ILE A 33 2.45 -7.71 -17.44
N LEU A 34 1.31 -7.15 -17.05
CA LEU A 34 0.04 -7.88 -17.01
C LEU A 34 -0.39 -8.34 -18.40
N PHE A 35 -0.25 -7.49 -19.42
CA PHE A 35 -0.49 -7.89 -20.80
C PHE A 35 0.39 -9.09 -21.21
N LEU A 36 1.69 -9.03 -20.92
CA LEU A 36 2.63 -10.12 -21.21
C LEU A 36 2.25 -11.41 -20.46
N ALA A 37 1.90 -11.31 -19.17
CA ALA A 37 1.46 -12.45 -18.39
C ALA A 37 0.18 -13.08 -18.96
N LEU A 38 -0.77 -12.28 -19.44
CA LEU A 38 -1.97 -12.77 -20.11
C LEU A 38 -1.66 -13.47 -21.44
N LEU A 39 -0.71 -12.99 -22.23
CA LEU A 39 -0.28 -13.68 -23.45
C LEU A 39 0.28 -15.07 -23.13
N VAL A 40 1.12 -15.17 -22.08
CA VAL A 40 1.65 -16.46 -21.61
C VAL A 40 0.53 -17.39 -21.15
N ILE A 41 -0.43 -16.89 -20.36
CA ILE A 41 -1.59 -17.67 -19.91
C ILE A 41 -2.46 -18.10 -21.09
N ASN A 42 -2.66 -17.24 -22.08
CA ASN A 42 -3.44 -17.56 -23.28
C ASN A 42 -2.79 -18.69 -24.09
N GLN A 43 -1.47 -18.72 -24.21
CA GLN A 43 -0.76 -19.83 -24.86
C GLN A 43 -0.98 -21.16 -24.13
N LEU A 44 -1.12 -21.13 -22.80
CA LEU A 44 -1.34 -22.32 -21.97
C LEU A 44 -2.80 -22.79 -21.96
N GLN A 45 -3.76 -21.86 -21.91
CA GLN A 45 -5.19 -22.18 -21.83
C GLN A 45 -5.90 -22.21 -23.20
N LYS A 46 -5.27 -21.70 -24.26
CA LYS A 46 -5.82 -21.47 -25.62
C LYS A 46 -7.03 -20.53 -25.70
N LYS A 47 -7.71 -20.25 -24.59
CA LYS A 47 -8.82 -19.30 -24.50
C LYS A 47 -8.86 -18.66 -23.12
N LEU A 48 -8.84 -17.33 -23.08
CA LEU A 48 -9.04 -16.56 -21.85
C LEU A 48 -10.54 -16.49 -21.50
N ASN A 49 -10.89 -16.94 -20.31
CA ASN A 49 -12.28 -16.91 -19.81
C ASN A 49 -12.48 -15.74 -18.86
N PHE A 50 -13.12 -14.69 -19.36
CA PHE A 50 -13.52 -13.53 -18.57
C PHE A 50 -14.75 -13.82 -17.70
N SER A 51 -14.79 -13.25 -16.49
CA SER A 51 -15.88 -13.48 -15.54
C SER A 51 -17.08 -12.58 -15.87
N ARG A 52 -18.22 -13.17 -16.24
CA ARG A 52 -19.48 -12.42 -16.47
C ARG A 52 -19.88 -11.62 -15.24
N ASN A 53 -19.71 -12.16 -14.04
CA ASN A 53 -20.06 -11.48 -12.79
C ASN A 53 -19.21 -10.22 -12.57
N ILE A 54 -17.93 -10.25 -12.95
CA ILE A 54 -17.04 -9.08 -12.81
C ILE A 54 -17.39 -8.04 -13.86
N LEU A 55 -17.69 -8.44 -15.10
CA LEU A 55 -18.18 -7.53 -16.12
C LEU A 55 -19.48 -6.84 -15.71
N PHE A 56 -20.41 -7.60 -15.12
CA PHE A 56 -21.66 -7.07 -14.61
C PHE A 56 -21.44 -6.10 -13.43
N PHE A 57 -20.53 -6.43 -12.51
CA PHE A 57 -20.12 -5.52 -11.44
C PHE A 57 -19.51 -4.22 -11.98
N LEU A 58 -18.60 -4.30 -12.95
CA LEU A 58 -17.99 -3.13 -13.59
C LEU A 58 -19.02 -2.28 -14.33
N LEU A 59 -20.02 -2.90 -14.96
CA LEU A 59 -21.14 -2.19 -15.58
C LEU A 59 -21.96 -1.41 -14.53
N ILE A 60 -22.32 -2.06 -13.41
CA ILE A 60 -23.03 -1.38 -12.31
C ILE A 60 -22.20 -0.23 -11.76
N LEU A 61 -20.89 -0.45 -11.52
CA LEU A 61 -19.97 0.59 -11.05
C LEU A 61 -19.90 1.77 -12.02
N GLY A 62 -19.87 1.50 -13.32
CA GLY A 62 -19.87 2.51 -14.37
C GLY A 62 -21.16 3.34 -14.38
N ILE A 63 -22.32 2.69 -14.36
CA ILE A 63 -23.64 3.35 -14.31
C ILE A 63 -23.76 4.18 -13.03
N TYR A 64 -23.39 3.60 -11.88
CA TYR A 64 -23.42 4.27 -10.59
C TYR A 64 -22.56 5.55 -10.58
N SER A 65 -21.32 5.42 -11.03
CA SER A 65 -20.37 6.54 -11.09
C SER A 65 -20.85 7.62 -12.04
N PHE A 66 -21.32 7.24 -13.23
CA PHE A 66 -21.86 8.17 -14.21
C PHE A 66 -23.04 8.99 -13.65
N SER A 67 -23.96 8.33 -12.94
CA SER A 67 -25.08 9.01 -12.26
C SER A 67 -24.60 9.99 -11.20
N CYS A 68 -23.66 9.59 -10.34
CA CYS A 68 -23.14 10.47 -9.27
C CYS A 68 -22.40 11.69 -9.82
N ILE A 69 -21.63 11.52 -10.91
CA ILE A 69 -20.90 12.61 -11.59
C ILE A 69 -21.89 13.61 -12.19
N THR A 70 -22.94 13.10 -12.85
CA THR A 70 -23.99 13.92 -13.47
C THR A 70 -24.73 14.74 -12.41
N LEU A 71 -25.09 14.10 -11.28
CA LEU A 71 -25.73 14.79 -10.15
C LEU A 71 -24.81 15.84 -9.50
N SER A 72 -23.49 15.64 -9.53
CA SER A 72 -22.51 16.55 -8.95
C SER A 72 -22.10 17.70 -9.90
N ASN A 73 -22.58 17.67 -11.15
CA ASN A 73 -22.23 18.59 -12.23
C ASN A 73 -20.71 18.63 -12.52
N TYR A 74 -20.09 17.46 -12.61
CA TYR A 74 -18.67 17.29 -12.85
C TYR A 74 -18.34 16.83 -14.27
N ALA A 75 -17.11 17.12 -14.71
CA ALA A 75 -16.61 16.65 -15.99
C ALA A 75 -16.28 15.14 -15.96
N TYR A 76 -16.56 14.43 -17.05
CA TYR A 76 -16.41 12.98 -17.13
C TYR A 76 -14.99 12.49 -17.47
N ASN A 77 -14.07 13.39 -17.83
CA ASN A 77 -12.75 13.03 -18.37
C ASN A 77 -11.95 12.11 -17.42
N LYS A 78 -11.90 12.47 -16.13
CA LYS A 78 -11.18 11.70 -15.11
C LYS A 78 -11.85 10.37 -14.81
N PHE A 79 -13.19 10.33 -14.82
CA PHE A 79 -13.95 9.10 -14.69
C PHE A 79 -13.62 8.12 -15.83
N ILE A 80 -13.66 8.58 -17.08
CA ILE A 80 -13.34 7.73 -18.25
C ILE A 80 -11.95 7.12 -18.09
N GLN A 81 -10.95 7.96 -17.77
CA GLN A 81 -9.58 7.50 -17.56
C GLN A 81 -9.48 6.44 -16.45
N GLN A 82 -10.06 6.70 -15.29
CA GLN A 82 -9.99 5.78 -14.14
C GLN A 82 -10.79 4.50 -14.37
N PHE A 83 -11.95 4.58 -15.03
CA PHE A 83 -12.82 3.44 -15.30
C PHE A 83 -12.17 2.45 -16.26
N PHE A 84 -11.57 2.91 -17.36
CA PHE A 84 -10.87 2.03 -18.29
C PHE A 84 -9.63 1.41 -17.66
N LEU A 85 -8.85 2.19 -16.91
CA LEU A 85 -7.67 1.69 -16.21
C LEU A 85 -8.04 0.63 -15.17
N LEU A 86 -9.03 0.90 -14.32
CA LEU A 86 -9.50 -0.04 -13.31
C LEU A 86 -10.07 -1.31 -13.96
N THR A 87 -10.88 -1.16 -15.01
CA THR A 87 -11.44 -2.27 -15.78
C THR A 87 -10.33 -3.17 -16.32
N TYR A 88 -9.30 -2.59 -16.94
CA TYR A 88 -8.16 -3.35 -17.45
C TYR A 88 -7.51 -4.18 -16.34
N PHE A 89 -7.12 -3.56 -15.23
CA PHE A 89 -6.43 -4.24 -14.13
C PHE A 89 -7.30 -5.33 -13.50
N VAL A 90 -8.56 -5.03 -13.18
CA VAL A 90 -9.51 -5.98 -12.56
C VAL A 90 -9.75 -7.18 -13.48
N MET A 91 -9.92 -6.96 -14.79
CA MET A 91 -10.13 -8.04 -15.75
C MET A 91 -8.89 -8.90 -15.94
N CYS A 92 -7.70 -8.31 -16.00
CA CYS A 92 -6.44 -9.05 -16.07
C CYS A 92 -6.26 -9.94 -14.82
N TYR A 93 -6.37 -9.35 -13.64
CA TYR A 93 -6.19 -10.08 -12.38
C TYR A 93 -7.28 -11.13 -12.15
N ALA A 94 -8.51 -10.91 -12.63
CA ALA A 94 -9.56 -11.92 -12.58
C ALA A 94 -9.19 -13.20 -13.34
N VAL A 95 -8.61 -13.06 -14.53
CA VAL A 95 -8.17 -14.21 -15.34
C VAL A 95 -6.96 -14.88 -14.67
N ILE A 96 -5.98 -14.07 -14.25
CA ILE A 96 -4.75 -14.53 -13.59
C ILE A 96 -5.05 -15.33 -12.33
N PHE A 97 -5.83 -14.79 -11.38
CA PHE A 97 -6.09 -15.46 -10.11
C PHE A 97 -7.01 -16.66 -10.25
N ARG A 98 -7.88 -16.68 -11.27
CA ARG A 98 -8.61 -17.90 -11.63
C ARG A 98 -7.66 -19.00 -12.09
N TYR A 99 -6.64 -18.66 -12.88
CA TYR A 99 -5.63 -19.60 -13.35
C TYR A 99 -4.72 -20.10 -12.21
N PHE A 100 -4.29 -19.20 -11.30
CA PHE A 100 -3.46 -19.53 -10.14
C PHE A 100 -4.22 -19.96 -8.88
N ARG A 101 -5.54 -20.23 -8.98
CA ARG A 101 -6.37 -20.57 -7.82
C ARG A 101 -5.75 -21.69 -6.97
N GLY A 102 -5.25 -22.76 -7.59
CA GLY A 102 -4.61 -23.87 -6.86
C GLY A 102 -3.22 -23.58 -6.27
N ASP A 103 -2.60 -22.47 -6.63
CA ASP A 103 -1.18 -22.18 -6.39
C ASP A 103 -0.96 -20.85 -5.66
N ILE A 104 -1.96 -20.36 -4.92
CA ILE A 104 -1.86 -19.12 -4.15
C ILE A 104 -0.63 -19.08 -3.21
N PRO A 105 -0.30 -20.16 -2.45
CA PRO A 105 0.91 -20.16 -1.64
C PRO A 105 2.20 -20.02 -2.48
N ALA A 106 2.24 -20.62 -3.67
CA ALA A 106 3.39 -20.51 -4.56
C ALA A 106 3.54 -19.10 -5.15
N LEU A 107 2.42 -18.43 -5.47
CA LEU A 107 2.43 -17.03 -5.91
C LEU A 107 2.92 -16.09 -4.79
N PHE A 108 2.46 -16.32 -3.56
CA PHE A 108 2.94 -15.56 -2.41
C PHE A 108 4.42 -15.83 -2.10
N ALA A 109 4.90 -17.07 -2.27
CA ALA A 109 6.33 -17.38 -2.11
C ALA A 109 7.21 -16.65 -3.13
N LYS A 110 6.74 -16.47 -4.38
CA LYS A 110 7.41 -15.62 -5.38
C LYS A 110 7.43 -14.16 -4.92
N TYR A 111 6.32 -13.64 -4.38
CA TYR A 111 6.27 -12.30 -3.80
C TYR A 111 7.31 -12.14 -2.69
N LEU A 112 7.39 -13.08 -1.75
CA LEU A 112 8.40 -13.05 -0.71
C LEU A 112 9.79 -12.96 -1.34
N CYS A 113 10.12 -13.78 -2.35
CA CYS A 113 11.42 -13.73 -3.02
C CYS A 113 11.77 -12.33 -3.54
N ILE A 114 10.86 -11.68 -4.28
CA ILE A 114 11.09 -10.32 -4.80
C ILE A 114 11.17 -9.31 -3.65
N ALA A 115 10.33 -9.43 -2.62
CA ALA A 115 10.39 -8.56 -1.44
C ALA A 115 11.77 -8.61 -0.75
N HIS A 116 12.42 -9.79 -0.69
CA HIS A 116 13.79 -9.89 -0.17
C HIS A 116 14.81 -9.17 -1.04
N VAL A 117 14.70 -9.31 -2.36
CA VAL A 117 15.61 -8.64 -3.31
C VAL A 117 15.48 -7.13 -3.13
N VAL A 118 14.25 -6.60 -3.14
CA VAL A 118 13.97 -5.17 -2.98
C VAL A 118 14.45 -4.66 -1.60
N ALA A 119 14.21 -5.42 -0.53
CA ALA A 119 14.71 -5.06 0.81
C ALA A 119 16.25 -5.07 0.87
N TYR A 120 16.90 -6.05 0.26
CA TYR A 120 18.36 -6.13 0.21
C TYR A 120 18.96 -4.95 -0.58
N LEU A 121 18.38 -4.60 -1.73
CA LEU A 121 18.76 -3.41 -2.50
C LEU A 121 18.58 -2.13 -1.68
N GLY A 122 17.54 -2.03 -0.84
CA GLY A 122 17.35 -0.90 0.07
C GLY A 122 18.46 -0.77 1.12
N ILE A 123 18.94 -1.89 1.67
CA ILE A 123 20.08 -1.88 2.59
C ILE A 123 21.36 -1.44 1.87
N ILE A 124 21.57 -1.90 0.63
CA ILE A 124 22.70 -1.46 -0.20
C ILE A 124 22.60 0.05 -0.48
N GLN A 125 21.42 0.55 -0.86
CA GLN A 125 21.17 1.97 -1.08
C GLN A 125 21.58 2.79 0.14
N PHE A 126 21.15 2.37 1.33
CA PHE A 126 21.52 3.03 2.58
C PHE A 126 23.03 3.02 2.83
N ALA A 127 23.67 1.86 2.69
CA ALA A 127 25.10 1.71 2.95
C ALA A 127 25.97 2.55 1.99
N VAL A 128 25.63 2.56 0.70
CA VAL A 128 26.35 3.36 -0.30
C VAL A 128 26.15 4.86 -0.04
N TYR A 129 24.92 5.27 0.29
CA TYR A 129 24.67 6.67 0.63
C TYR A 129 25.44 7.11 1.87
N TYR A 130 25.44 6.29 2.92
CA TYR A 130 26.13 6.60 4.17
C TYR A 130 27.65 6.74 3.99
N ILE A 131 28.27 5.95 3.11
CA ILE A 131 29.72 5.97 2.87
C ILE A 131 30.12 7.04 1.85
N CYS A 132 29.36 7.14 0.75
CA CYS A 132 29.77 7.91 -0.43
C CYS A 132 28.95 9.20 -0.63
N GLY A 133 27.83 9.39 0.09
CA GLY A 133 26.87 10.47 -0.14
C GLY A 133 26.06 10.35 -1.43
N ILE A 134 26.09 9.18 -2.09
CA ILE A 134 25.46 8.95 -3.40
C ILE A 134 24.25 8.04 -3.26
N ASP A 135 23.07 8.50 -3.71
CA ASP A 135 21.88 7.66 -3.84
C ASP A 135 21.90 6.94 -5.19
N ILE A 136 22.28 5.66 -5.18
CA ILE A 136 22.39 4.81 -6.38
C ILE A 136 21.07 4.54 -7.10
N PHE A 137 19.91 4.91 -6.52
CA PHE A 137 18.60 4.73 -7.15
C PHE A 137 17.87 6.05 -7.43
N CYS A 138 18.51 7.21 -7.24
CA CYS A 138 17.89 8.51 -7.50
C CYS A 138 17.38 8.64 -8.96
N TRP A 139 18.07 8.02 -9.92
CA TRP A 139 17.72 8.04 -11.34
C TRP A 139 16.50 7.18 -11.70
N VAL A 140 16.09 6.23 -10.88
CA VAL A 140 15.05 5.24 -11.27
C VAL A 140 13.71 5.93 -11.52
N TYR A 141 13.43 6.99 -10.75
CA TYR A 141 12.24 7.83 -10.91
C TYR A 141 12.57 9.33 -11.00
N GLY A 142 13.84 9.69 -11.23
CA GLY A 142 14.26 11.08 -11.38
C GLY A 142 14.04 11.94 -10.13
N ARG A 143 14.22 11.37 -8.95
CA ARG A 143 13.93 12.02 -7.66
C ARG A 143 15.19 12.41 -6.91
N ALA A 144 15.07 13.48 -6.12
CA ALA A 144 16.08 13.83 -5.14
C ALA A 144 16.12 12.79 -4.00
N SER A 145 17.32 12.59 -3.45
CA SER A 145 17.50 11.87 -2.19
C SER A 145 16.81 12.62 -1.07
N VAL A 146 16.02 11.91 -0.25
CA VAL A 146 15.34 12.51 0.90
C VAL A 146 16.04 12.00 2.16
N GLU A 147 16.70 12.91 2.87
CA GLU A 147 17.34 12.61 4.14
C GLU A 147 16.37 12.80 5.31
N VAL A 148 16.58 12.06 6.40
CA VAL A 148 15.94 12.37 7.70
C VAL A 148 16.81 13.32 8.52
N LEU A 149 18.11 13.08 8.46
CA LEU A 149 19.18 13.85 9.08
C LEU A 149 20.33 13.89 8.09
N PRO A 150 21.24 14.87 8.18
CA PRO A 150 22.42 14.92 7.32
C PRO A 150 23.16 13.57 7.28
N GLY A 151 23.28 12.98 6.08
CA GLY A 151 23.93 11.68 5.87
C GLY A 151 23.07 10.44 6.16
N ILE A 152 21.82 10.60 6.60
CA ILE A 152 20.89 9.50 6.89
C ILE A 152 19.74 9.51 5.87
N LEU A 153 19.86 8.64 4.86
CA LEU A 153 18.88 8.51 3.79
C LEU A 153 17.58 7.82 4.24
N ARG A 154 16.44 8.31 3.74
CA ARG A 154 15.17 7.57 3.72
C ARG A 154 15.16 6.59 2.57
N VAL A 155 15.33 5.30 2.88
CA VAL A 155 15.44 4.24 1.88
C VAL A 155 14.14 4.06 1.12
N SER A 156 14.23 3.99 -0.20
CA SER A 156 13.13 3.60 -1.09
C SER A 156 13.45 2.41 -1.98
N SER A 157 14.71 1.97 -2.01
CA SER A 157 15.18 0.94 -2.94
C SER A 157 14.81 1.34 -4.37
N ILE A 158 14.31 0.40 -5.17
CA ILE A 158 13.80 0.60 -6.53
C ILE A 158 12.33 1.04 -6.59
N ILE A 159 11.76 1.51 -5.46
CA ILE A 159 10.39 2.02 -5.36
C ILE A 159 10.42 3.56 -5.33
N ASP A 160 9.38 4.18 -5.87
CA ASP A 160 9.30 5.63 -6.08
C ASP A 160 9.35 6.44 -4.77
N GLU A 161 8.86 5.92 -3.64
CA GLU A 161 8.96 6.60 -2.34
C GLU A 161 9.23 5.64 -1.18
N PRO A 162 9.89 6.12 -0.11
CA PRO A 162 10.10 5.33 1.12
C PRO A 162 8.80 4.81 1.73
N SER A 163 7.72 5.62 1.70
CA SER A 163 6.39 5.22 2.18
C SER A 163 5.83 4.04 1.40
N TYR A 164 6.01 4.03 0.09
CA TYR A 164 5.51 2.95 -0.76
C TYR A 164 6.34 1.68 -0.62
N LEU A 165 7.66 1.80 -0.43
CA LEU A 165 8.50 0.67 -0.05
C LEU A 165 8.01 0.05 1.27
N SER A 166 7.66 0.87 2.27
CA SER A 166 7.06 0.36 3.50
C SER A 166 5.77 -0.42 3.22
N THR A 167 4.85 0.15 2.44
CA THR A 167 3.56 -0.48 2.13
C THR A 167 3.72 -1.82 1.44
N ILE A 168 4.59 -1.92 0.41
CA ILE A 168 4.77 -3.15 -0.36
C ILE A 168 5.51 -4.25 0.42
N LEU A 169 6.32 -3.88 1.41
CA LEU A 169 7.00 -4.82 2.32
C LEU A 169 6.12 -5.25 3.50
N THR A 170 5.02 -4.56 3.81
CA THR A 170 4.10 -4.90 4.91
C THR A 170 3.66 -6.37 4.92
N PRO A 171 3.22 -7.00 3.81
CA PRO A 171 2.84 -8.41 3.82
C PRO A 171 4.00 -9.34 4.17
N ALA A 172 5.20 -9.08 3.66
CA ALA A 172 6.39 -9.88 3.99
C ALA A 172 6.75 -9.73 5.48
N PHE A 173 6.73 -8.51 6.01
CA PHE A 173 6.97 -8.24 7.42
C PHE A 173 5.93 -8.94 8.31
N ALA A 174 4.64 -8.81 8.00
CA ALA A 174 3.54 -9.45 8.71
C ALA A 174 3.67 -10.98 8.67
N TYR A 175 3.95 -11.55 7.49
CA TYR A 175 4.16 -12.99 7.34
C TYR A 175 5.26 -13.48 8.26
N TYR A 176 6.42 -12.83 8.27
CA TYR A 176 7.54 -13.19 9.16
C TYR A 176 7.26 -12.98 10.63
N LEU A 177 6.37 -12.05 10.99
CA LEU A 177 5.94 -11.84 12.35
C LEU A 177 5.03 -12.98 12.84
N PHE A 178 4.19 -13.54 11.96
CA PHE A 178 3.17 -14.53 12.31
C PHE A 178 3.58 -15.99 12.12
N THR A 179 4.56 -16.31 11.27
CA THR A 179 5.03 -17.70 11.05
C THR A 179 5.92 -18.28 12.16
N GLY A 180 6.33 -17.49 13.17
CA GLY A 180 7.05 -17.98 14.36
C GLY A 180 8.27 -17.16 14.81
N LEU A 181 8.68 -17.37 16.07
CA LEU A 181 9.83 -16.78 16.77
C LEU A 181 10.98 -17.82 16.88
N PHE A 182 11.58 -18.29 15.79
CA PHE A 182 12.82 -19.12 15.82
C PHE A 182 13.59 -19.01 14.49
N PRO A 183 14.94 -19.10 14.53
CA PRO A 183 15.82 -17.95 14.74
C PRO A 183 15.63 -16.88 13.65
N LEU A 184 16.14 -15.65 13.88
CA LEU A 184 16.26 -14.63 12.85
C LEU A 184 17.07 -15.18 11.66
N ASN A 185 16.39 -15.69 10.63
CA ASN A 185 17.03 -15.98 9.36
C ASN A 185 17.41 -14.64 8.71
N LYS A 186 18.58 -14.58 8.08
CA LYS A 186 19.10 -13.40 7.34
C LYS A 186 18.00 -12.73 6.50
N ARG A 187 17.15 -13.53 5.84
CA ARG A 187 15.99 -13.05 5.06
C ARG A 187 15.01 -12.19 5.86
N LYS A 188 14.59 -12.67 7.04
CA LYS A 188 13.68 -11.95 7.95
C LYS A 188 14.34 -10.67 8.46
N LEU A 189 15.62 -10.73 8.84
CA LEU A 189 16.35 -9.57 9.33
C LEU A 189 16.45 -8.48 8.25
N ILE A 190 16.74 -8.85 7.00
CA ILE A 190 16.83 -7.92 5.87
C ILE A 190 15.51 -7.16 5.67
N VAL A 191 14.36 -7.86 5.67
CA VAL A 191 13.05 -7.21 5.50
C VAL A 191 12.74 -6.27 6.68
N ILE A 192 13.02 -6.69 7.91
CA ILE A 192 12.83 -5.87 9.11
C ILE A 192 13.71 -4.61 9.04
N LEU A 193 15.00 -4.75 8.73
CA LEU A 193 15.89 -3.60 8.63
C LEU A 193 15.45 -2.64 7.52
N ALA A 194 15.16 -3.16 6.33
CA ALA A 194 14.76 -2.34 5.19
C ALA A 194 13.48 -1.54 5.46
N ILE A 195 12.46 -2.13 6.12
CA ILE A 195 11.21 -1.40 6.40
C ILE A 195 11.43 -0.24 7.37
N PHE A 196 12.28 -0.41 8.39
CA PHE A 196 12.58 0.66 9.34
C PHE A 196 13.48 1.76 8.75
N LEU A 197 14.40 1.40 7.84
CA LEU A 197 15.23 2.36 7.10
C LEU A 197 14.45 3.27 6.14
N THR A 198 13.15 3.00 5.91
CA THR A 198 12.28 3.95 5.18
C THR A 198 12.01 5.22 5.99
N PHE A 199 12.14 5.16 7.32
CA PHE A 199 11.75 6.20 8.26
C PHE A 199 10.36 6.81 7.93
N SER A 200 9.42 5.95 7.51
CA SER A 200 8.08 6.38 7.16
C SER A 200 7.15 6.27 8.35
N THR A 201 6.36 7.31 8.61
CA THR A 201 5.36 7.33 9.70
C THR A 201 4.40 6.14 9.61
N ILE A 202 4.01 5.76 8.39
CA ILE A 202 3.12 4.62 8.15
C ILE A 202 3.73 3.29 8.61
N THR A 203 5.05 3.13 8.55
CA THR A 203 5.74 1.93 9.03
C THR A 203 5.48 1.76 10.53
N PHE A 204 5.72 2.81 11.31
CA PHE A 204 5.55 2.76 12.76
C PHE A 204 4.09 2.52 13.16
N VAL A 205 3.14 3.19 12.48
CA VAL A 205 1.71 2.99 12.70
C VAL A 205 1.32 1.53 12.44
N VAL A 206 1.66 0.99 11.27
CA VAL A 206 1.26 -0.37 10.87
C VAL A 206 1.97 -1.44 11.69
N VAL A 207 3.24 -1.26 12.04
CA VAL A 207 3.97 -2.14 12.96
C VAL A 207 3.32 -2.13 14.36
N GLY A 208 2.92 -0.96 14.85
CA GLY A 208 2.18 -0.84 16.11
C GLY A 208 0.88 -1.64 16.10
N ILE A 209 0.07 -1.49 15.05
CA ILE A 209 -1.19 -2.23 14.89
C ILE A 209 -0.93 -3.74 14.75
N LEU A 210 0.08 -4.15 13.98
CA LEU A 210 0.49 -5.55 13.82
C LEU A 210 0.84 -6.22 15.15
N LEU A 211 1.64 -5.52 15.97
CA LEU A 211 2.05 -6.02 17.28
C LEU A 211 0.85 -6.08 18.23
N PHE A 212 0.03 -5.03 18.28
CA PHE A 212 -1.20 -5.01 19.07
C PHE A 212 -2.14 -6.16 18.67
N TYR A 213 -2.33 -6.39 17.37
CA TYR A 213 -3.12 -7.50 16.86
C TYR A 213 -2.53 -8.86 17.30
N LYS A 214 -1.22 -9.05 17.16
CA LYS A 214 -0.54 -10.27 17.63
C LYS A 214 -0.72 -10.48 19.13
N TYR A 215 -0.75 -9.42 19.92
CA TYR A 215 -1.02 -9.48 21.35
C TYR A 215 -2.46 -9.91 21.65
N VAL A 216 -3.46 -9.17 21.15
CA VAL A 216 -4.88 -9.39 21.45
C VAL A 216 -5.36 -10.74 20.91
N TYR A 217 -5.02 -11.06 19.66
CA TYR A 217 -5.62 -12.17 18.94
C TYR A 217 -4.88 -13.49 19.13
N LEU A 218 -3.54 -13.46 19.19
CA LEU A 218 -2.73 -14.68 19.34
C LEU A 218 -2.29 -14.96 20.80
N ARG A 219 -2.70 -14.10 21.75
CA ARG A 219 -2.41 -14.21 23.20
C ARG A 219 -0.93 -14.48 23.51
N ASN A 220 -0.02 -13.94 22.69
CA ASN A 220 1.41 -14.19 22.84
C ASN A 220 2.02 -13.21 23.86
N LYS A 221 2.32 -13.69 25.07
CA LYS A 221 2.90 -12.88 26.17
C LYS A 221 4.23 -12.20 25.80
N TYR A 222 4.97 -12.71 24.82
CA TYR A 222 6.22 -12.08 24.35
C TYR A 222 5.97 -10.87 23.43
N ALA A 223 4.77 -10.75 22.86
CA ALA A 223 4.34 -9.51 22.20
C ALA A 223 4.20 -8.37 23.23
N CYS A 224 3.88 -8.65 24.49
CA CYS A 224 3.86 -7.64 25.56
C CYS A 224 5.22 -7.00 25.77
N TYR A 225 6.28 -7.78 25.87
CA TYR A 225 7.64 -7.23 26.02
C TYR A 225 8.05 -6.45 24.77
N SER A 226 7.64 -6.88 23.59
CA SER A 226 7.97 -6.19 22.33
C SER A 226 7.23 -4.85 22.20
N ILE A 227 5.93 -4.82 22.50
CA ILE A 227 5.08 -3.61 22.53
C ILE A 227 5.53 -2.68 23.65
N PHE A 228 5.80 -3.22 24.85
CA PHE A 228 6.28 -2.45 25.98
C PHE A 228 7.68 -1.88 25.72
N ILE A 229 8.61 -2.64 25.13
CA ILE A 229 9.95 -2.13 24.77
C ILE A 229 9.83 -1.06 23.68
N ILE A 230 8.97 -1.24 22.68
CA ILE A 230 8.77 -0.22 21.64
C ILE A 230 8.10 1.01 22.23
N LEU A 231 7.01 0.89 22.98
CA LEU A 231 6.35 2.01 23.65
C LEU A 231 7.27 2.67 24.69
N LEU A 232 8.10 1.91 25.41
CA LEU A 232 9.10 2.41 26.35
C LEU A 232 10.24 3.12 25.62
N LEU A 233 10.70 2.63 24.47
CA LEU A 233 11.67 3.33 23.62
C LEU A 233 11.04 4.62 23.06
N LEU A 234 9.81 4.55 22.54
CA LEU A 234 9.05 5.72 22.07
C LEU A 234 8.79 6.73 23.20
N PHE A 235 8.56 6.26 24.43
CA PHE A 235 8.30 7.07 25.63
C PHE A 235 9.59 7.60 26.29
N LEU A 236 10.69 6.86 26.28
CA LEU A 236 12.00 7.34 26.78
C LEU A 236 12.65 8.31 25.78
N LEU A 237 12.42 8.10 24.48
CA LEU A 237 12.83 9.05 23.43
C LEU A 237 11.87 10.26 23.37
N GLY A 238 10.57 10.04 23.60
CA GLY A 238 9.55 11.09 23.67
C GLY A 238 9.55 11.87 24.98
N GLY A 239 9.94 11.28 26.11
CA GLY A 239 10.02 11.93 27.43
C GLY A 239 11.14 12.96 27.53
N ASN A 240 12.06 12.97 26.56
CA ASN A 240 13.02 14.05 26.36
C ASN A 240 12.45 15.21 25.51
N PHE A 241 11.16 15.24 25.14
CA PHE A 241 10.56 16.30 24.31
C PHE A 241 10.83 17.71 24.82
N LYS A 242 10.57 17.97 26.11
CA LYS A 242 10.83 19.28 26.73
C LYS A 242 12.31 19.65 26.83
N ARG A 243 13.21 18.67 26.73
CA ARG A 243 14.66 18.84 26.85
C ARG A 243 15.35 18.96 25.49
N LEU A 244 14.83 18.27 24.47
CA LEU A 244 15.26 18.32 23.06
C LEU A 244 14.86 19.62 22.37
N GLU A 245 13.66 20.13 22.68
CA GLU A 245 13.21 21.46 22.23
C GLU A 245 14.11 22.58 22.79
N GLN A 246 14.75 22.33 23.95
CA GLN A 246 15.73 23.24 24.56
C GLN A 246 17.18 23.01 24.09
N SER A 247 17.51 21.86 23.49
CA SER A 247 18.89 21.52 23.07
C SER A 247 19.16 21.70 21.58
N GLY A 248 18.12 21.89 20.75
CA GLY A 248 18.26 22.14 19.31
C GLY A 248 18.75 20.95 18.47
N GLU A 249 18.85 19.75 19.06
CA GLU A 249 19.29 18.54 18.34
C GLU A 249 18.09 17.83 17.71
N GLU A 250 17.92 17.97 16.38
CA GLU A 250 16.93 17.18 15.64
C GLU A 250 17.36 15.71 15.58
N THR A 251 16.44 14.79 15.93
CA THR A 251 16.65 13.35 15.76
C THR A 251 15.67 12.81 14.72
N ALA A 252 16.03 11.70 14.07
CA ALA A 252 15.12 11.04 13.13
C ALA A 252 13.78 10.66 13.76
N PHE A 253 13.78 10.41 15.06
CA PHE A 253 12.59 10.11 15.84
C PHE A 253 11.76 11.36 16.15
N SER A 254 12.37 12.49 16.52
CA SER A 254 11.62 13.74 16.74
C SER A 254 10.86 14.16 15.48
N ALA A 255 11.45 14.00 14.30
CA ALA A 255 10.78 14.26 13.02
C ALA A 255 9.52 13.39 12.80
N ILE A 256 9.50 12.14 13.28
CA ILE A 256 8.33 11.26 13.20
C ILE A 256 7.26 11.70 14.20
N VAL A 257 7.65 12.06 15.42
CA VAL A 257 6.70 12.49 16.46
C VAL A 257 6.07 13.83 16.10
N MET A 258 6.84 14.80 15.60
CA MET A 258 6.30 16.08 15.10
C MET A 258 5.21 15.84 14.04
N LYS A 259 5.44 14.93 13.09
CA LYS A 259 4.42 14.57 12.09
C LYS A 259 3.14 13.99 12.69
N LEU A 260 3.25 13.20 13.75
CA LEU A 260 2.07 12.67 14.44
C LEU A 260 1.33 13.77 15.20
N GLN A 261 2.07 14.68 15.84
CA GLN A 261 1.51 15.82 16.55
C GLN A 261 0.81 16.80 15.59
N ASP A 262 1.46 17.22 14.51
CA ASP A 262 0.86 18.08 13.47
C ASP A 262 -0.43 17.48 12.91
N THR A 263 -0.44 16.16 12.68
CA THR A 263 -1.65 15.47 12.21
C THR A 263 -2.76 15.53 13.26
N TYR A 264 -2.42 15.33 14.54
CA TYR A 264 -3.37 15.41 15.65
C TYR A 264 -3.92 16.83 15.84
N GLU A 265 -3.05 17.84 15.79
CA GLU A 265 -3.44 19.26 15.84
C GLU A 265 -4.35 19.63 14.68
N GLY A 266 -4.00 19.20 13.46
CA GLY A 266 -4.85 19.37 12.29
C GLY A 266 -6.25 18.76 12.44
N PHE A 267 -6.36 17.57 13.04
CA PHE A 267 -7.66 16.95 13.32
C PHE A 267 -8.49 17.70 14.37
N ILE A 268 -7.85 18.28 15.39
CA ILE A 268 -8.55 19.07 16.42
C ILE A 268 -9.06 20.37 15.83
N ALA A 269 -8.19 21.10 15.12
CA ALA A 269 -8.55 22.39 14.55
C ALA A 269 -9.59 22.23 13.43
N MET A 270 -9.37 21.25 12.54
CA MET A 270 -10.15 21.02 11.33
C MET A 270 -10.41 22.32 10.55
N ASP A 271 -9.36 23.13 10.38
CA ASP A 271 -9.41 24.45 9.79
C ASP A 271 -8.39 24.55 8.63
N PRO A 272 -8.82 24.94 7.41
CA PRO A 272 -7.95 25.25 6.28
C PRO A 272 -6.70 26.06 6.61
N ASP A 273 -6.83 27.11 7.43
CA ASP A 273 -5.72 28.03 7.75
C ASP A 273 -4.65 27.31 8.60
N VAL A 274 -5.08 26.41 9.49
CA VAL A 274 -4.17 25.60 10.31
C VAL A 274 -3.46 24.56 9.45
N PHE A 275 -4.12 23.97 8.45
CA PHE A 275 -3.51 22.93 7.61
C PHE A 275 -2.22 23.42 6.93
N GLU A 276 -2.20 24.66 6.47
CA GLU A 276 -1.06 25.28 5.76
C GLU A 276 0.16 25.52 6.65
N THR A 277 -0.01 25.46 7.97
CA THR A 277 1.10 25.54 8.94
C THR A 277 1.76 24.19 9.23
N LEU A 278 1.11 23.08 8.85
CA LEU A 278 1.57 21.73 9.14
C LEU A 278 2.70 21.28 8.22
N ASN A 279 3.47 20.27 8.63
CA ASN A 279 4.38 19.61 7.70
C ASN A 279 3.65 19.03 6.48
N MET A 280 4.39 18.88 5.36
CA MET A 280 3.89 18.42 4.06
C MET A 280 2.99 17.17 4.12
N SER A 281 3.36 16.15 4.92
CA SER A 281 2.56 14.92 4.99
C SER A 281 1.29 15.06 5.83
N SER A 282 1.32 15.90 6.86
CA SER A 282 0.15 16.21 7.69
C SER A 282 -0.80 17.13 6.94
N TYR A 283 -0.29 18.16 6.25
CA TYR A 283 -1.04 18.99 5.32
C TYR A 283 -1.75 18.11 4.26
N ALA A 284 -1.02 17.23 3.56
CA ALA A 284 -1.62 16.35 2.56
C ALA A 284 -2.71 15.45 3.15
N THR A 285 -2.52 14.94 4.37
CA THR A 285 -3.55 14.15 5.06
C THR A 285 -4.79 14.98 5.33
N MET A 286 -4.61 16.15 5.97
CA MET A 286 -5.70 16.97 6.48
C MET A 286 -6.54 17.59 5.37
N VAL A 287 -5.91 18.14 4.32
CA VAL A 287 -6.64 18.70 3.19
C VAL A 287 -7.46 17.62 2.49
N ASN A 288 -6.90 16.42 2.28
CA ASN A 288 -7.67 15.35 1.61
C ASN A 288 -8.77 14.76 2.51
N VAL A 289 -8.62 14.79 3.85
CA VAL A 289 -9.71 14.50 4.79
C VAL A 289 -10.80 15.57 4.67
N TRP A 290 -10.43 16.86 4.70
CA TRP A 290 -11.35 17.99 4.54
C TRP A 290 -12.16 17.90 3.25
N VAL A 291 -11.49 17.64 2.13
CA VAL A 291 -12.10 17.44 0.82
C VAL A 291 -13.08 16.27 0.83
N ALA A 292 -12.73 15.16 1.48
CA ALA A 292 -13.61 14.01 1.57
C ALA A 292 -14.86 14.29 2.44
N LEU A 293 -14.72 15.05 3.53
CA LEU A 293 -15.84 15.47 4.38
C LEU A 293 -16.75 16.53 3.72
N ASN A 294 -16.20 17.34 2.83
CA ASN A 294 -16.95 18.43 2.17
C ASN A 294 -17.41 18.08 0.75
N ALA A 295 -17.15 16.86 0.27
CA ALA A 295 -17.61 16.43 -1.05
C ALA A 295 -19.14 16.61 -1.21
N PRO A 296 -19.61 17.08 -2.39
CA PRO A 296 -21.02 17.45 -2.64
C PRO A 296 -22.08 16.43 -2.22
N ASN A 297 -21.78 15.13 -2.26
CA ASN A 297 -22.66 14.08 -1.76
C ASN A 297 -21.86 13.07 -0.93
N ARG A 298 -22.12 13.01 0.37
CA ARG A 298 -21.42 12.10 1.31
C ARG A 298 -22.02 10.71 1.44
N ILE A 299 -23.27 10.51 1.02
CA ILE A 299 -23.95 9.21 1.15
C ILE A 299 -23.55 8.32 -0.01
N MET A 300 -23.72 8.83 -1.24
CA MET A 300 -23.39 8.13 -2.48
C MET A 300 -22.01 8.49 -3.03
N GLY A 301 -21.39 9.56 -2.55
CA GLY A 301 -20.18 10.07 -3.18
C GLY A 301 -20.48 10.81 -4.48
N THR A 302 -19.41 11.17 -5.17
CA THR A 302 -19.45 11.99 -6.40
C THR A 302 -19.09 11.20 -7.67
N GLY A 303 -18.80 9.91 -7.54
CA GLY A 303 -18.48 8.97 -8.61
C GLY A 303 -16.99 8.63 -8.73
N LEU A 304 -16.66 7.53 -9.43
CA LEU A 304 -15.27 7.11 -9.63
C LEU A 304 -14.43 8.20 -10.33
N GLY A 305 -13.26 8.48 -9.77
CA GLY A 305 -12.27 9.39 -10.33
C GLY A 305 -12.54 10.88 -10.11
N THR A 306 -13.50 11.26 -9.27
CA THR A 306 -13.85 12.66 -9.00
C THR A 306 -13.15 13.26 -7.79
N HIS A 307 -12.33 12.51 -7.03
CA HIS A 307 -11.67 13.06 -5.83
C HIS A 307 -10.89 14.35 -6.13
N GLU A 308 -10.15 14.38 -7.25
CA GLU A 308 -9.42 15.58 -7.71
C GLU A 308 -10.35 16.77 -7.98
N LEU A 309 -11.55 16.52 -8.51
CA LEU A 309 -12.55 17.56 -8.77
C LEU A 309 -13.16 18.08 -7.46
N ASN A 310 -13.35 17.20 -6.46
CA ASN A 310 -13.71 17.62 -5.12
C ASN A 310 -12.61 18.48 -4.50
N TYR A 311 -11.34 18.10 -4.68
CA TYR A 311 -10.21 18.82 -4.11
C TYR A 311 -10.20 20.29 -4.54
N TYR A 312 -10.21 20.54 -5.85
CA TYR A 312 -10.16 21.92 -6.37
C TYR A 312 -11.46 22.70 -6.19
N ARG A 313 -12.57 22.03 -5.89
CA ARG A 313 -13.85 22.69 -5.57
C ARG A 313 -13.91 23.13 -4.12
N GLU A 314 -13.58 22.22 -3.21
CA GLU A 314 -13.82 22.36 -1.76
C GLU A 314 -12.64 22.96 -1.00
N TYR A 315 -11.43 22.94 -1.59
CA TYR A 315 -10.24 23.58 -1.03
C TYR A 315 -9.64 24.51 -2.07
N LYS A 316 -9.54 25.80 -1.73
CA LYS A 316 -8.94 26.84 -2.58
C LYS A 316 -7.94 27.60 -1.74
N SER A 317 -6.70 27.61 -2.18
CA SER A 317 -5.58 28.21 -1.46
C SER A 317 -4.49 28.60 -2.45
N ASP A 318 -3.73 29.63 -2.09
CA ASP A 318 -2.52 30.06 -2.79
C ASP A 318 -1.25 29.45 -2.18
N TYR A 319 -1.41 28.52 -1.22
CA TYR A 319 -0.30 27.84 -0.54
C TYR A 319 0.55 26.99 -1.49
N ILE A 320 1.86 26.91 -1.22
CA ILE A 320 2.83 26.25 -2.10
C ILE A 320 2.53 24.76 -2.35
N PHE A 321 1.89 24.08 -1.40
CA PHE A 321 1.50 22.68 -1.53
C PHE A 321 0.04 22.50 -1.99
N TYR A 322 -0.62 23.55 -2.49
CA TYR A 322 -1.95 23.43 -3.08
C TYR A 322 -1.96 22.40 -4.23
N GLY A 323 -2.89 21.44 -4.16
CA GLY A 323 -2.99 20.33 -5.12
C GLY A 323 -2.20 19.07 -4.72
N LEU A 324 -1.47 19.08 -3.59
CA LEU A 324 -0.71 17.93 -3.13
C LEU A 324 -1.63 16.72 -2.86
N ASN A 325 -1.33 15.61 -3.53
CA ASN A 325 -2.11 14.36 -3.48
C ASN A 325 -3.59 14.50 -3.89
N ALA A 326 -3.96 15.56 -4.63
CA ALA A 326 -5.35 15.75 -5.09
C ALA A 326 -5.87 14.60 -5.99
N GLN A 327 -4.98 13.89 -6.70
CA GLN A 327 -5.37 12.80 -7.61
C GLN A 327 -5.62 11.47 -6.91
N ASP A 328 -4.89 11.19 -5.84
CA ASP A 328 -4.93 9.92 -5.13
C ASP A 328 -5.56 10.02 -3.74
N GLY A 329 -5.87 11.23 -3.26
CA GLY A 329 -6.52 11.51 -2.00
C GLY A 329 -5.66 11.23 -0.77
N TYR A 330 -4.36 11.02 -0.99
CA TYR A 330 -3.34 10.58 -0.02
C TYR A 330 -3.61 9.24 0.68
N SER A 331 -4.87 8.87 0.92
CA SER A 331 -5.33 7.61 1.53
C SER A 331 -6.48 7.02 0.72
N LEU A 332 -6.58 5.69 0.70
CA LEU A 332 -7.69 5.02 0.02
C LEU A 332 -9.03 5.32 0.71
N LEU A 333 -9.04 5.56 2.03
CA LEU A 333 -10.24 5.90 2.78
C LEU A 333 -10.83 7.25 2.34
N ASN A 334 -9.99 8.30 2.25
CA ASN A 334 -10.42 9.62 1.78
C ASN A 334 -11.01 9.54 0.38
N ARG A 335 -10.31 8.82 -0.50
CA ARG A 335 -10.74 8.65 -1.88
C ARG A 335 -12.06 7.89 -1.98
N LEU A 336 -12.18 6.73 -1.33
CA LEU A 336 -13.42 5.95 -1.31
C LEU A 336 -14.58 6.75 -0.74
N TYR A 337 -14.36 7.53 0.33
CA TYR A 337 -15.40 8.32 0.94
C TYR A 337 -15.88 9.46 0.03
N SER A 338 -14.97 10.19 -0.60
CA SER A 338 -15.35 11.27 -1.51
C SER A 338 -16.00 10.80 -2.82
N GLU A 339 -15.55 9.66 -3.37
CA GLU A 339 -15.99 9.13 -4.66
C GLU A 339 -17.25 8.26 -4.51
N PHE A 340 -17.40 7.52 -3.42
CA PHE A 340 -18.50 6.55 -3.22
C PHE A 340 -19.29 6.74 -1.92
N GLY A 341 -18.96 7.76 -1.13
CA GLY A 341 -19.66 8.08 0.11
C GLY A 341 -19.56 6.99 1.17
N VAL A 342 -20.48 7.07 2.14
CA VAL A 342 -20.65 6.05 3.17
C VAL A 342 -20.94 4.68 2.57
N LEU A 343 -21.69 4.61 1.46
CA LEU A 343 -22.03 3.34 0.80
C LEU A 343 -20.77 2.59 0.32
N GLY A 344 -19.84 3.30 -0.31
CA GLY A 344 -18.56 2.73 -0.74
C GLY A 344 -17.70 2.25 0.43
N LEU A 345 -17.66 3.02 1.53
CA LEU A 345 -16.94 2.61 2.75
C LEU A 345 -17.54 1.35 3.35
N ILE A 346 -18.87 1.27 3.49
CA ILE A 346 -19.57 0.09 4.01
C ILE A 346 -19.27 -1.12 3.13
N LEU A 347 -19.34 -0.98 1.79
CA LEU A 347 -19.01 -2.07 0.88
C LEU A 347 -17.56 -2.53 1.04
N CYS A 348 -16.62 -1.59 1.14
CA CYS A 348 -15.20 -1.90 1.36
C CYS A 348 -14.99 -2.67 2.66
N LEU A 349 -15.52 -2.17 3.78
CA LEU A 349 -15.42 -2.83 5.08
C LEU A 349 -16.10 -4.19 5.09
N TRP A 350 -17.25 -4.33 4.42
CA TRP A 350 -17.94 -5.61 4.27
C TRP A 350 -17.11 -6.63 3.49
N VAL A 351 -16.47 -6.23 2.37
CA VAL A 351 -15.57 -7.10 1.61
C VAL A 351 -14.37 -7.52 2.46
N ILE A 352 -13.78 -6.60 3.22
CA ILE A 352 -12.66 -6.89 4.12
C ILE A 352 -13.08 -7.92 5.17
N TYR A 353 -14.18 -7.66 5.87
CA TYR A 353 -14.71 -8.55 6.90
C TYR A 353 -15.06 -9.93 6.34
N ARG A 354 -15.78 -10.00 5.21
CA ARG A 354 -16.29 -11.25 4.63
C ARG A 354 -15.18 -12.20 4.20
N ASN A 355 -14.05 -11.67 3.74
CA ASN A 355 -12.94 -12.47 3.21
C ASN A 355 -11.79 -12.64 4.19
N TYR A 356 -11.95 -12.16 5.42
CA TYR A 356 -10.93 -12.31 6.45
C TYR A 356 -10.84 -13.77 6.93
N ASN A 357 -9.63 -14.33 6.94
CA ASN A 357 -9.39 -15.70 7.36
C ASN A 357 -8.20 -15.77 8.33
N LEU A 358 -8.56 -15.95 9.60
CA LEU A 358 -7.67 -16.02 10.75
C LEU A 358 -6.74 -17.24 10.74
N ASN A 359 -7.08 -18.28 9.98
CA ASN A 359 -6.27 -19.49 9.88
C ASN A 359 -5.26 -19.43 8.73
N ASN A 360 -5.32 -18.39 7.88
CA ASN A 360 -4.43 -18.24 6.74
C ASN A 360 -3.49 -17.04 6.94
N ILE A 361 -2.22 -17.32 7.23
CA ILE A 361 -1.19 -16.29 7.47
C ILE A 361 -1.02 -15.37 6.25
N ILE A 362 -1.17 -15.88 5.02
CA ILE A 362 -1.12 -15.05 3.82
C ILE A 362 -2.27 -14.03 3.84
N ASN A 363 -3.48 -14.46 4.18
CA ASN A 363 -4.64 -13.58 4.26
C ASN A 363 -4.46 -12.50 5.33
N ILE A 364 -3.99 -12.87 6.53
CA ILE A 364 -3.64 -11.92 7.60
C ILE A 364 -2.58 -10.93 7.12
N SER A 365 -1.54 -11.39 6.42
CA SER A 365 -0.46 -10.54 5.92
C SER A 365 -0.96 -9.50 4.92
N VAL A 366 -1.84 -9.90 4.01
CA VAL A 366 -2.45 -9.01 3.01
C VAL A 366 -3.45 -8.05 3.66
N PHE A 367 -4.18 -8.48 4.70
CA PHE A 367 -5.07 -7.59 5.47
C PHE A 367 -4.33 -6.35 6.00
N PHE A 368 -3.12 -6.52 6.54
CA PHE A 368 -2.32 -5.38 7.02
C PHE A 368 -1.85 -4.44 5.91
N LEU A 369 -1.60 -4.94 4.70
CA LEU A 369 -1.35 -4.08 3.55
C LEU A 369 -2.61 -3.30 3.15
N ILE A 370 -3.79 -3.94 3.14
CA ILE A 370 -5.05 -3.23 2.85
C ILE A 370 -5.29 -2.14 3.90
N LEU A 371 -5.08 -2.43 5.18
CA LEU A 371 -5.17 -1.44 6.25
C LEU A 371 -4.18 -0.29 6.05
N THR A 372 -2.95 -0.61 5.62
CA THR A 372 -1.94 0.40 5.29
C THR A 372 -2.45 1.33 4.20
N LEU A 373 -3.03 0.79 3.12
CA LEU A 373 -3.57 1.57 1.99
C LEU A 373 -4.79 2.42 2.38
N LEU A 374 -5.65 1.91 3.25
CA LEU A 374 -6.77 2.69 3.83
C LEU A 374 -6.28 3.93 4.56
N ILE A 375 -5.15 3.85 5.27
CA ILE A 375 -4.55 4.99 5.98
C ILE A 375 -3.69 5.85 5.04
N ARG A 376 -2.96 5.23 4.09
CA ARG A 376 -2.03 5.91 3.18
C ARG A 376 -1.84 5.15 1.86
N GLY A 377 -2.06 5.84 0.76
CA GLY A 377 -1.96 5.37 -0.62
C GLY A 377 -3.35 5.12 -1.22
N GLY A 378 -3.93 6.13 -1.85
CA GLY A 378 -5.29 6.04 -2.42
C GLY A 378 -5.37 5.81 -3.92
N HIS A 379 -4.27 5.50 -4.60
CA HIS A 379 -4.31 5.19 -6.03
C HIS A 379 -4.76 3.74 -6.31
N TYR A 380 -5.88 3.54 -7.03
CA TYR A 380 -6.51 2.22 -7.23
C TYR A 380 -5.67 1.17 -7.97
N VAL A 381 -4.65 1.56 -8.73
CA VAL A 381 -3.81 0.61 -9.50
C VAL A 381 -2.32 0.74 -9.22
N ARG A 382 -1.94 1.43 -8.14
CA ARG A 382 -0.52 1.59 -7.80
C ARG A 382 -0.09 0.47 -6.85
N TYR A 383 1.14 -0.03 -7.01
CA TYR A 383 1.75 -1.05 -6.16
C TYR A 383 0.93 -2.33 -6.00
N GLY A 384 0.29 -2.75 -7.10
CA GLY A 384 -0.50 -3.98 -7.12
C GLY A 384 -1.72 -3.98 -6.20
N PHE A 385 -2.35 -2.85 -5.88
CA PHE A 385 -3.57 -2.86 -5.04
C PHE A 385 -4.61 -3.90 -5.50
N ILE A 386 -4.86 -3.97 -6.81
CA ILE A 386 -5.77 -4.96 -7.39
C ILE A 386 -5.23 -6.39 -7.20
N PHE A 387 -3.94 -6.63 -7.40
CA PHE A 387 -3.32 -7.93 -7.08
C PHE A 387 -3.58 -8.34 -5.62
N TRP A 388 -3.37 -7.42 -4.68
CA TRP A 388 -3.57 -7.67 -3.26
C TRP A 388 -5.03 -7.93 -2.91
N ALA A 389 -5.97 -7.19 -3.51
CA ALA A 389 -7.41 -7.42 -3.34
C ALA A 389 -7.83 -8.83 -3.80
N PHE A 390 -7.33 -9.28 -4.96
CA PHE A 390 -7.57 -10.64 -5.44
C PHE A 390 -6.87 -11.70 -4.58
N LEU A 391 -5.63 -11.47 -4.18
CA LEU A 391 -4.91 -12.38 -3.29
C LEU A 391 -5.63 -12.54 -1.95
N TYR A 392 -6.16 -11.44 -1.40
CA TYR A 392 -6.96 -11.43 -0.19
C TYR A 392 -8.25 -12.27 -0.35
N TYR A 393 -9.03 -12.02 -1.39
CA TYR A 393 -10.25 -12.79 -1.71
C TYR A 393 -9.96 -14.29 -1.84
N TYR A 394 -8.97 -14.66 -2.66
CA TYR A 394 -8.65 -16.06 -2.90
C TYR A 394 -8.11 -16.73 -1.64
N SER A 395 -7.14 -16.13 -0.94
CA SER A 395 -6.60 -16.65 0.32
C SER A 395 -7.65 -16.76 1.44
N GLY A 396 -8.67 -15.89 1.45
CA GLY A 396 -9.79 -15.94 2.39
C GLY A 396 -10.67 -17.18 2.20
N SER A 397 -10.93 -17.55 0.93
CA SER A 397 -11.74 -18.71 0.56
C SER A 397 -11.04 -20.07 0.75
N PHE A 398 -9.71 -20.08 0.95
CA PHE A 398 -8.96 -21.30 1.20
C PHE A 398 -9.11 -21.76 2.65
N ILE A 399 -9.92 -22.79 2.86
CA ILE A 399 -9.86 -23.61 4.08
C ILE A 399 -8.63 -24.51 3.93
N TYR A 400 -7.59 -24.26 4.73
CA TYR A 400 -6.58 -25.27 4.97
C TYR A 400 -7.33 -26.44 5.61
N SER A 401 -7.54 -27.54 4.87
CA SER A 401 -7.69 -28.83 5.53
C SER A 401 -6.31 -29.13 6.10
N SER A 402 -6.02 -28.57 7.28
CA SER A 402 -4.97 -29.12 8.11
C SER A 402 -5.44 -30.52 8.46
N LYS A 403 -4.93 -31.53 7.75
CA LYS A 403 -4.79 -32.84 8.35
C LYS A 403 -4.04 -32.60 9.66
N LYS A 404 -4.77 -32.73 10.76
CA LYS A 404 -4.21 -32.93 12.09
C LYS A 404 -3.34 -34.17 12.08
#